data_AF-A0AAD0KRC3-F1
#
_entry.id   AF-A0AAD0KRC3-F1
#
_cell.length_a   1.000
_cell.length_b   1.000
_cell.length_c   1.000
_cell.angle_alpha   90.00
_cell.angle_beta   90.00
_cell.angle_gamma   90.00
#
_symmetry.space_group_name_H-M   'P 1'
#
loop_
_entity.id
_entity.type
_entity.pdbx_description
1 polymer ?
#
loop_
_entity_poly.entity_id
_entity_poly.type
_entity_poly.pdbx_seq_one_letter_code
_entity_poly.pdbx_strand_id
1 'polypeptide(L)'
;MKRIFHYSALLLLVLLITSCGKTDTNSPSGSASESSVNTNTSADAPSYFGEWSVHSIVGSTPVSAAEDEKLIGMRVTYSIEKASFDKDEIMSPEYKEENITKDDFFNDYRNELSDLGIETESVKTVSINNWTNPGSSFIVKDDQTMIFLWDGNYYEMKKENK
;
A
#
# COMPACT_ATOMS: atom_id res chain seq x y z
N MET A 1 -31.38 -15.30 -3.34
CA MET A 1 -32.04 -13.99 -3.54
C MET A 1 -31.26 -13.23 -4.59
N LYS A 2 -31.84 -13.02 -5.78
CA LYS A 2 -31.24 -12.24 -6.87
C LYS A 2 -31.76 -10.81 -6.79
N ARG A 3 -30.88 -9.81 -6.84
CA ARG A 3 -31.27 -8.42 -7.07
C ARG A 3 -30.66 -7.96 -8.39
N ILE A 4 -31.55 -7.81 -9.36
CA ILE A 4 -31.32 -7.19 -10.66
C ILE A 4 -31.43 -5.68 -10.42
N PHE A 5 -30.43 -4.92 -10.82
CA PHE A 5 -30.52 -3.47 -10.95
C PHE A 5 -30.49 -3.11 -12.44
N HIS A 6 -31.51 -2.39 -12.87
CA HIS A 6 -31.63 -1.77 -14.19
C HIS A 6 -31.81 -0.27 -13.99
N TYR A 7 -30.86 0.53 -14.48
CA TYR A 7 -30.97 1.96 -14.81
C TYR A 7 -29.69 2.31 -15.59
N SER A 8 -29.64 3.15 -16.62
CA SER A 8 -30.61 3.90 -17.41
C SER A 8 -29.86 4.29 -18.69
N ALA A 9 -30.47 4.08 -19.85
CA ALA A 9 -29.93 4.54 -21.13
C ALA A 9 -30.44 5.95 -21.41
N LEU A 10 -29.53 6.93 -21.57
CA LEU A 10 -29.71 8.09 -22.47
C LEU A 10 -28.43 8.96 -22.48
N LEU A 11 -27.69 8.98 -23.60
CA LEU A 11 -27.27 10.23 -24.23
C LEU A 11 -26.84 9.98 -25.70
N LEU A 12 -27.66 10.50 -26.61
CA LEU A 12 -27.44 10.69 -28.05
C LEU A 12 -26.28 11.70 -28.26
N LEU A 13 -25.31 11.56 -29.17
CA LEU A 13 -25.29 11.44 -30.65
C LEU A 13 -24.69 12.73 -31.29
N VAL A 14 -23.44 12.59 -31.79
CA VAL A 14 -22.85 13.10 -33.06
C VAL A 14 -22.69 14.61 -33.29
N LEU A 15 -21.48 15.03 -33.72
CA LEU A 15 -21.26 15.62 -35.05
C LEU A 15 -19.76 15.69 -35.44
N LEU A 16 -19.51 15.21 -36.65
CA LEU A 16 -18.28 15.27 -37.43
C LEU A 16 -17.99 16.70 -37.91
N ILE A 17 -16.73 17.12 -37.90
CA ILE A 17 -16.22 18.02 -38.92
C ILE A 17 -14.90 17.47 -39.49
N THR A 18 -15.00 16.95 -40.71
CA THR A 18 -13.88 16.77 -41.63
C THR A 18 -13.63 18.11 -42.30
N SER A 19 -12.41 18.64 -42.23
CA SER A 19 -11.94 19.65 -43.18
C SER A 19 -10.52 19.32 -43.61
N CYS A 20 -10.38 19.00 -44.89
CA CYS A 20 -9.11 18.84 -45.60
C CYS A 20 -8.58 20.20 -46.06
N GLY A 21 -7.30 20.46 -45.84
CA GLY A 21 -6.50 21.44 -46.58
C GLY A 21 -5.22 20.77 -47.10
N LYS A 22 -4.94 20.90 -48.40
CA LYS A 22 -3.89 20.20 -49.17
C LYS A 22 -2.53 20.95 -49.16
N THR A 23 -1.45 20.15 -49.12
CA THR A 23 -0.10 20.22 -49.77
C THR A 23 0.77 21.49 -49.62
N ASP A 24 2.07 21.43 -49.26
CA ASP A 24 3.17 20.83 -50.03
C ASP A 24 4.37 20.29 -49.20
N THR A 25 4.84 19.09 -49.56
CA THR A 25 6.23 18.64 -49.83
C THR A 25 7.44 19.21 -49.06
N ASN A 26 8.01 18.44 -48.10
CA ASN A 26 9.36 17.81 -48.14
C ASN A 26 9.81 17.29 -46.75
N SER A 27 10.23 16.02 -46.70
CA SER A 27 11.01 15.38 -45.61
C SER A 27 12.52 15.53 -45.87
N PRO A 28 13.47 15.15 -44.97
CA PRO A 28 13.34 14.58 -43.61
C PRO A 28 14.28 15.22 -42.55
N SER A 29 14.25 14.66 -41.33
CA SER A 29 15.18 14.79 -40.17
C SER A 29 14.50 15.52 -38.99
N GLY A 30 14.39 15.02 -37.76
CA GLY A 30 15.19 14.05 -37.01
C GLY A 30 15.36 14.62 -35.59
N SER A 31 15.03 13.81 -34.57
CA SER A 31 15.21 14.04 -33.12
C SER A 31 14.35 15.08 -32.40
N ALA A 32 13.26 14.54 -31.85
CA ALA A 32 12.80 14.69 -30.47
C ALA A 32 13.30 15.93 -29.69
N SER A 33 12.44 16.94 -29.63
CA SER A 33 12.43 17.88 -28.52
C SER A 33 11.97 17.13 -27.27
N GLU A 34 12.92 16.80 -26.41
CA GLU A 34 12.67 16.44 -25.01
C GLU A 34 12.00 17.63 -24.35
N SER A 35 10.66 17.60 -24.36
CA SER A 35 9.87 18.36 -23.41
C SER A 35 10.23 17.79 -22.05
N SER A 36 10.99 18.58 -21.29
CA SER A 36 11.28 18.38 -19.88
C SER A 36 10.00 17.94 -19.18
N VAL A 37 9.94 16.64 -18.89
CA VAL A 37 8.95 16.05 -18.01
C VAL A 37 9.04 16.84 -16.72
N ASN A 38 7.97 17.57 -16.40
CA ASN A 38 7.74 18.08 -15.07
C ASN A 38 7.92 16.89 -14.13
N THR A 39 9.05 16.86 -13.43
CA THR A 39 9.19 16.08 -12.20
C THR A 39 8.10 16.63 -11.30
N ASN A 40 6.97 15.92 -11.25
CA ASN A 40 6.01 16.06 -10.18
C ASN A 40 6.82 15.87 -8.90
N THR A 41 7.15 17.00 -8.27
CA THR A 41 7.53 17.09 -6.88
C THR A 41 6.63 16.12 -6.13
N SER A 42 7.27 15.10 -5.53
CA SER A 42 6.62 14.15 -4.65
C SER A 42 5.68 14.95 -3.74
N ALA A 43 4.38 14.77 -3.92
CA ALA A 43 3.49 14.91 -2.78
C ALA A 43 4.12 14.05 -1.67
N ASP A 44 4.25 14.57 -0.45
CA ASP A 44 4.97 13.89 0.63
C ASP A 44 4.48 12.43 0.71
N ALA A 45 5.36 11.50 0.32
CA ALA A 45 5.01 10.09 0.26
C ALA A 45 4.68 9.62 1.69
N PRO A 46 3.71 8.70 1.86
CA PRO A 46 3.40 8.17 3.18
C PRO A 46 4.66 7.63 3.88
N SER A 47 4.79 7.84 5.19
CA SER A 47 6.00 7.46 5.95
C SER A 47 6.29 5.96 5.91
N TYR A 48 5.27 5.13 5.69
CA TYR A 48 5.40 3.68 5.53
C TYR A 48 5.93 3.24 4.15
N PHE A 49 6.01 4.14 3.16
CA PHE A 49 6.67 3.82 1.90
C PHE A 49 8.18 3.68 2.10
N GLY A 50 8.76 2.70 1.40
CA GLY A 50 10.17 2.37 1.45
C GLY A 50 10.43 0.87 1.49
N GLU A 51 11.69 0.56 1.77
CA GLU A 51 12.20 -0.79 1.98
C GLU A 51 12.30 -1.06 3.48
N TRP A 52 11.93 -2.27 3.88
CA TRP A 52 11.84 -2.71 5.26
C TRP A 52 12.36 -4.13 5.39
N SER A 53 12.77 -4.51 6.59
CA SER A 53 13.15 -5.88 6.93
C SER A 53 12.46 -6.33 8.21
N VAL A 54 11.99 -7.58 8.25
CA VAL A 54 11.41 -8.17 9.46
C VAL A 54 12.54 -8.45 10.45
N HIS A 55 12.44 -7.91 11.65
CA HIS A 55 13.52 -7.91 12.63
C HIS A 55 13.32 -8.90 13.77
N SER A 56 12.14 -8.91 14.39
CA SER A 56 11.87 -9.72 15.57
C SER A 56 10.38 -9.97 15.76
N ILE A 57 10.04 -10.97 16.57
CA ILE A 57 8.70 -11.15 17.13
C ILE A 57 8.62 -10.30 18.39
N VAL A 58 7.53 -9.55 18.55
CA VAL A 58 7.33 -8.60 19.67
C VAL A 58 6.13 -8.93 20.54
N GLY A 59 5.36 -9.95 20.19
CA GLY A 59 4.27 -10.44 21.00
C GLY A 59 3.34 -11.36 20.22
N SER A 60 2.27 -11.78 20.86
CA SER A 60 1.19 -12.55 20.23
C SER A 60 -0.17 -12.17 20.81
N THR A 61 -1.21 -12.43 20.04
CA THR A 61 -2.59 -12.40 20.54
C THR A 61 -2.86 -13.63 21.42
N PRO A 62 -3.96 -13.65 22.19
CA PRO A 62 -4.31 -14.80 23.02
C PRO A 62 -4.56 -16.10 22.22
N VAL A 63 -4.87 -15.98 20.93
CA VAL A 63 -5.07 -17.11 20.02
C VAL A 63 -4.14 -16.93 18.83
N SER A 64 -3.01 -17.64 18.86
CA SER A 64 -1.98 -17.61 17.84
C SER A 64 -1.58 -19.00 17.38
N ALA A 65 -1.05 -19.08 16.16
CA ALA A 65 -0.27 -20.24 15.71
C ALA A 65 1.15 -20.19 16.31
N ALA A 66 1.92 -21.26 16.08
CA ALA A 66 3.34 -21.23 16.38
C ALA A 66 4.04 -20.10 15.61
N GLU A 67 5.00 -19.46 16.26
CA GLU A 67 5.86 -18.45 15.66
C GLU A 67 6.55 -19.00 14.40
N ASP A 68 6.55 -18.22 13.32
CA ASP A 68 7.31 -18.55 12.10
C ASP A 68 8.57 -17.71 12.03
N GLU A 69 9.63 -18.18 12.67
CA GLU A 69 10.94 -17.52 12.67
C GLU A 69 11.53 -17.34 11.26
N LYS A 70 11.03 -18.07 10.24
CA LYS A 70 11.48 -17.90 8.86
C LYS A 70 11.13 -16.53 8.29
N LEU A 71 10.14 -15.85 8.86
CA LEU A 71 9.78 -14.48 8.46
C LEU A 71 10.88 -13.48 8.85
N ILE A 72 11.67 -13.77 9.88
CA ILE A 72 12.77 -12.89 10.31
C ILE A 72 13.83 -12.79 9.21
N GLY A 73 14.19 -11.56 8.87
CA GLY A 73 15.13 -11.23 7.79
C GLY A 73 14.50 -11.14 6.40
N MET A 74 13.19 -11.40 6.25
CA MET A 74 12.51 -11.17 4.97
C MET A 74 12.44 -9.66 4.65
N ARG A 75 12.57 -9.35 3.37
CA ARG A 75 12.49 -7.97 2.85
C ARG A 75 11.07 -7.62 2.46
N VAL A 76 10.67 -6.39 2.73
CA VAL A 76 9.33 -5.89 2.47
C VAL A 76 9.46 -4.53 1.77
N THR A 77 8.70 -4.34 0.70
CA THR A 77 8.67 -3.07 -0.03
C THR A 77 7.25 -2.54 -0.05
N TYR A 78 7.08 -1.25 0.23
CA TYR A 78 5.81 -0.53 0.01
C TYR A 78 6.06 0.72 -0.83
N SER A 79 5.31 0.84 -1.91
CA SER A 79 5.34 1.98 -2.82
C SER A 79 4.00 2.11 -3.55
N ILE A 80 3.85 3.18 -4.33
CA ILE A 80 2.70 3.34 -5.23
C ILE A 80 2.71 2.30 -6.37
N GLU A 81 3.88 1.81 -6.77
CA GLU A 81 4.02 0.90 -7.92
C GLU A 81 3.84 -0.55 -7.51
N LYS A 82 4.30 -0.92 -6.31
CA LYS A 82 4.26 -2.29 -5.80
C LYS A 82 4.22 -2.36 -4.27
N ALA A 83 3.64 -3.45 -3.78
CA ALA A 83 3.90 -3.97 -2.45
C ALA A 83 4.47 -5.39 -2.57
N SER A 84 5.49 -5.72 -1.80
CA SER A 84 6.11 -7.05 -1.83
C SER A 84 6.55 -7.51 -0.45
N PHE A 85 6.46 -8.82 -0.23
CA PHE A 85 6.96 -9.51 0.95
C PHE A 85 7.80 -10.72 0.47
N ASP A 86 9.11 -10.61 0.61
CA ASP A 86 10.10 -11.49 -0.03
C ASP A 86 9.84 -11.68 -1.53
N LYS A 87 9.32 -12.85 -1.93
CA LYS A 87 9.04 -13.21 -3.33
C LYS A 87 7.61 -12.94 -3.77
N ASP A 88 6.71 -12.69 -2.83
CA ASP A 88 5.32 -12.41 -3.14
C ASP A 88 5.14 -10.91 -3.39
N GLU A 89 4.43 -10.54 -4.45
CA GLU A 89 4.20 -9.14 -4.79
C GLU A 89 2.82 -8.90 -5.40
N ILE A 90 2.38 -7.65 -5.29
CA ILE A 90 1.22 -7.10 -5.99
C ILE A 90 1.62 -5.76 -6.62
N MET A 91 1.20 -5.57 -7.87
CA MET A 91 1.41 -4.32 -8.62
C MET A 91 0.24 -3.37 -8.43
N SER A 92 0.53 -2.08 -8.39
CA SER A 92 -0.44 -1.00 -8.15
C SER A 92 -1.31 -1.26 -6.91
N PRO A 93 -0.70 -1.48 -5.73
CA PRO A 93 -1.44 -1.76 -4.50
C PRO A 93 -2.38 -0.61 -4.13
N GLU A 94 -3.57 -0.96 -3.63
CA GLU A 94 -4.50 -0.02 -3.05
C GLU A 94 -4.39 -0.05 -1.52
N TYR A 95 -3.80 0.99 -0.94
CA TYR A 95 -3.65 1.13 0.50
C TYR A 95 -4.88 1.79 1.13
N LYS A 96 -5.32 1.24 2.27
CA LYS A 96 -6.34 1.82 3.13
C LYS A 96 -5.74 2.12 4.50
N GLU A 97 -5.75 3.39 4.87
CA GLU A 97 -5.29 3.88 6.17
C GLU A 97 -6.48 4.03 7.13
N GLU A 98 -6.29 3.62 8.38
CA GLU A 98 -7.23 3.83 9.48
C GLU A 98 -6.47 4.31 10.72
N ASN A 99 -7.16 5.04 11.59
CA ASN A 99 -6.65 5.36 12.93
C ASN A 99 -7.51 4.61 13.94
N ILE A 100 -6.91 3.70 14.69
CA ILE A 100 -7.59 2.83 15.66
C ILE A 100 -7.22 3.33 17.06
N THR A 101 -8.23 3.52 17.92
CA THR A 101 -7.99 3.90 19.33
C THR A 101 -7.47 2.71 20.12
N LYS A 102 -6.82 2.94 21.27
CA LYS A 102 -6.37 1.85 22.15
C LYS A 102 -7.53 0.92 22.57
N ASP A 103 -8.71 1.48 22.83
CA ASP A 103 -9.89 0.73 23.25
C ASP A 103 -10.40 -0.16 22.11
N ASP A 104 -10.47 0.38 20.89
CA ASP A 104 -10.84 -0.40 19.70
C ASP A 104 -9.80 -1.48 19.40
N PHE A 105 -8.50 -1.17 19.53
CA PHE A 105 -7.42 -2.13 19.35
C PHE A 105 -7.54 -3.29 20.35
N PHE A 106 -7.79 -3.01 21.63
CA PHE A 106 -8.04 -4.03 22.63
C PHE A 106 -9.32 -4.84 22.32
N ASN A 107 -10.36 -4.18 21.82
CA ASN A 107 -11.62 -4.80 21.44
C ASN A 107 -11.52 -5.71 20.21
N ASP A 108 -10.56 -5.47 19.32
CA ASP A 108 -10.36 -6.29 18.13
C ASP A 108 -9.30 -7.39 18.36
N TYR A 109 -8.21 -7.06 19.04
CA TYR A 109 -7.03 -7.92 19.14
C TYR A 109 -6.81 -8.55 20.51
N ARG A 110 -7.46 -8.04 21.57
CA ARG A 110 -7.27 -8.48 22.98
C ARG A 110 -5.84 -8.26 23.51
N ASN A 111 -5.10 -7.33 22.90
CA ASN A 111 -3.83 -6.83 23.38
C ASN A 111 -3.93 -5.32 23.63
N GLU A 112 -3.13 -4.81 24.54
CA GLU A 112 -2.95 -3.38 24.70
C GLU A 112 -1.90 -2.87 23.70
N LEU A 113 -1.99 -1.60 23.27
CA LEU A 113 -0.95 -0.99 22.43
C LEU A 113 0.42 -0.97 23.14
N SER A 114 0.42 -0.79 24.47
CA SER A 114 1.62 -0.79 25.29
C SER A 114 2.31 -2.16 25.34
N ASP A 115 1.58 -3.27 25.15
CA ASP A 115 2.18 -4.60 25.02
C ASP A 115 3.11 -4.69 23.79
N LEU A 116 2.88 -3.84 22.78
CA LEU A 116 3.68 -3.72 21.56
C LEU A 116 4.67 -2.54 21.62
N GLY A 117 4.81 -1.91 22.78
CA GLY A 117 5.65 -0.74 23.01
C GLY A 117 5.14 0.53 22.32
N ILE A 118 3.82 0.68 22.17
CA ILE A 118 3.16 1.87 21.64
C ILE A 118 2.42 2.57 22.78
N GLU A 119 2.91 3.74 23.20
CA GLU A 119 2.40 4.50 24.36
C GLU A 119 1.44 5.64 23.98
N THR A 120 0.74 5.48 22.84
CA THR A 120 -0.20 6.48 22.32
C THR A 120 -1.65 6.05 22.52
N GLU A 121 -2.58 7.02 22.48
CA GLU A 121 -4.02 6.76 22.63
C GLU A 121 -4.68 6.18 21.36
N SER A 122 -4.00 6.32 20.22
CA SER A 122 -4.40 5.72 18.95
C SER A 122 -3.18 5.43 18.10
N VAL A 123 -3.35 4.56 17.11
CA VAL A 123 -2.30 4.21 16.15
C VAL A 123 -2.85 4.15 14.74
N LYS A 124 -2.01 4.51 13.76
CA LYS A 124 -2.33 4.31 12.35
C LYS A 124 -2.13 2.84 11.98
N THR A 125 -3.13 2.26 11.33
CA THR A 125 -3.01 0.97 10.64
C THR A 125 -3.16 1.18 9.14
N VAL A 126 -2.54 0.28 8.38
CA VAL A 126 -2.59 0.28 6.92
C VAL A 126 -2.88 -1.13 6.48
N SER A 127 -3.81 -1.28 5.54
CA SER A 127 -4.12 -2.55 4.87
C SER A 127 -4.05 -2.39 3.36
N ILE A 128 -3.75 -3.47 2.66
CA ILE A 128 -3.63 -3.50 1.19
C ILE A 128 -4.78 -4.33 0.63
N ASN A 129 -5.63 -3.73 -0.19
CA ASN A 129 -6.77 -4.44 -0.78
C ASN A 129 -6.29 -5.58 -1.68
N ASN A 130 -7.03 -6.68 -1.68
CA ASN A 130 -6.78 -7.87 -2.52
C ASN A 130 -5.41 -8.52 -2.33
N TRP A 131 -4.76 -8.31 -1.17
CA TRP A 131 -3.55 -9.02 -0.79
C TRP A 131 -3.70 -9.62 0.60
N THR A 132 -3.39 -10.90 0.75
CA THR A 132 -3.66 -11.66 1.99
C THR A 132 -2.39 -12.30 2.58
N ASN A 133 -1.22 -11.94 2.06
CA ASN A 133 0.07 -12.50 2.48
C ASN A 133 0.59 -11.74 3.74
N PRO A 134 1.68 -12.21 4.38
CA PRO A 134 2.34 -11.42 5.42
C PRO A 134 2.63 -9.99 4.95
N GLY A 135 2.51 -9.02 5.86
CA GLY A 135 2.67 -7.61 5.53
C GLY A 135 1.53 -6.97 4.73
N SER A 136 0.42 -7.68 4.45
CA SER A 136 -0.79 -7.11 3.85
C SER A 136 -1.54 -6.15 4.78
N SER A 137 -1.31 -6.23 6.08
CA SER A 137 -1.80 -5.27 7.07
C SER A 137 -0.72 -5.02 8.13
N PHE A 138 -0.55 -3.77 8.53
CA PHE A 138 0.46 -3.37 9.50
C PHE A 138 0.08 -2.12 10.28
N ILE A 139 0.69 -1.99 11.45
CA ILE A 139 0.62 -0.86 12.37
C ILE A 139 1.85 0.01 12.11
N VAL A 140 1.64 1.31 11.95
CA VAL A 140 2.74 2.29 11.86
C VAL A 140 3.08 2.75 13.28
N LYS A 141 4.13 2.16 13.86
CA LYS A 141 4.57 2.46 15.23
C LYS A 141 5.33 3.79 15.30
N ASP A 142 6.28 3.98 14.38
CA ASP A 142 7.04 5.23 14.20
C ASP A 142 7.63 5.29 12.78
N ASP A 143 8.41 6.33 12.46
CA ASP A 143 8.98 6.54 11.12
C ASP A 143 9.99 5.45 10.68
N GLN A 144 10.49 4.66 11.62
CA GLN A 144 11.53 3.64 11.40
C GLN A 144 11.06 2.22 11.77
N THR A 145 9.84 2.09 12.31
CA THR A 145 9.32 0.85 12.85
C THR A 145 7.86 0.65 12.48
N MET A 146 7.55 -0.53 11.96
CA MET A 146 6.18 -1.00 11.74
C MET A 146 5.98 -2.36 12.39
N ILE A 147 4.74 -2.76 12.64
CA ILE A 147 4.43 -4.09 13.19
C ILE A 147 3.33 -4.70 12.32
N PHE A 148 3.54 -5.92 11.80
CA PHE A 148 2.46 -6.67 11.16
C PHE A 148 2.04 -7.85 12.02
N LEU A 149 0.76 -8.19 11.94
CA LEU A 149 0.19 -9.36 12.60
C LEU A 149 0.06 -10.48 11.58
N TRP A 150 0.63 -11.65 11.90
CA TRP A 150 0.50 -12.85 11.06
C TRP A 150 0.26 -14.08 11.92
N ASP A 151 -0.84 -14.79 11.64
CA ASP A 151 -1.30 -15.96 12.38
C ASP A 151 -1.29 -15.76 13.92
N GLY A 152 -1.68 -14.55 14.35
CA GLY A 152 -1.74 -14.18 15.78
C GLY A 152 -0.41 -13.76 16.39
N ASN A 153 0.69 -13.72 15.64
CA ASN A 153 1.99 -13.26 16.12
C ASN A 153 2.34 -11.88 15.55
N TYR A 154 2.84 -10.98 16.39
CA TYR A 154 3.26 -9.64 16.01
C TYR A 154 4.74 -9.64 15.66
N TYR A 155 5.06 -9.16 14.45
CA TYR A 155 6.42 -9.08 13.93
C TYR A 155 6.78 -7.62 13.70
N GLU A 156 7.87 -7.18 14.30
CA GLU A 156 8.42 -5.83 14.11
C GLU A 156 9.27 -5.78 12.84
N MET A 157 9.03 -4.77 12.02
CA MET A 157 9.79 -4.43 10.83
C MET A 157 10.59 -3.15 11.07
N LYS A 158 11.83 -3.12 10.58
CA LYS A 158 12.69 -1.93 10.60
C LYS A 158 12.92 -1.41 9.20
N LYS A 159 12.90 -0.09 9.07
CA LYS A 159 13.19 0.56 7.79
C LYS A 159 14.64 0.30 7.39
N GLU A 160 14.87 -0.02 6.13
CA GLU A 160 16.24 -0.17 5.63
C GLU A 160 16.84 1.22 5.39
N ASN A 161 17.93 1.51 6.09
CA ASN A 161 18.72 2.71 5.83
C ASN A 161 19.58 2.47 4.59
N LYS A 162 19.43 3.34 3.58
CA LYS A 162 20.30 3.36 2.40
C LYS A 162 21.63 4.06 2.69
#